data_AF-A0A971X8Y8-F1
#
_entry.id   AF-A0A971X8Y8-F1
#
_cell.length_a   1.000
_cell.length_b   1.000
_cell.length_c   1.000
_cell.angle_alpha   90.00
_cell.angle_beta   90.00
_cell.angle_gamma   90.00
#
_symmetry.space_group_name_H-M   'P 1'
#
loop_
_entity.id
_entity.type
_entity.pdbx_description
1 polymer ?
#
loop_
_entity_poly.entity_id
_entity_poly.type
_entity_poly.pdbx_seq_one_letter_code
_entity_poly.pdbx_strand_id
1 'polypeptide(L)'
;MSIFEIGMLVCFGAAWPASIYKSYKSRSTKGKSILFLIILFVGYIFGILHKIIYRFDYVIFLYILNSLMVFTDIVLYFRNKRINKEA
;
A
#
# COMPACT_ATOMS: atom_id res chain seq x y z
N MET A 1 15.68 9.70 -14.07
CA MET A 1 14.35 9.08 -14.22
C MET A 1 14.49 7.63 -14.66
N SER A 2 14.29 6.68 -13.74
CA SER A 2 14.34 5.24 -14.06
C SER A 2 12.96 4.77 -14.51
N ILE A 3 12.77 4.57 -15.82
CA ILE A 3 11.46 4.20 -16.38
C ILE A 3 10.94 2.85 -15.84
N PHE A 4 11.85 1.94 -15.48
CA PHE A 4 11.54 0.67 -14.83
C PHE A 4 10.99 0.84 -13.41
N GLU A 5 11.46 1.85 -12.66
CA GLU A 5 10.97 2.14 -11.31
C GLU A 5 9.53 2.67 -11.37
N ILE A 6 9.27 3.57 -12.33
CA ILE A 6 7.92 4.08 -12.62
C ILE A 6 6.99 2.93 -12.98
N GLY A 7 7.40 2.06 -13.93
CA GLY A 7 6.62 0.89 -14.32
C GLY A 7 6.32 -0.03 -13.15
N MET A 8 7.30 -0.32 -12.31
CA MET A 8 7.13 -1.12 -11.09
C MET A 8 6.10 -0.50 -10.14
N LEU A 9 6.20 0.80 -9.84
CA LEU A 9 5.27 1.50 -8.94
C LEU A 9 3.86 1.64 -9.51
N VAL A 10 3.72 1.72 -10.83
CA VAL A 10 2.40 1.71 -11.48
C VAL A 10 1.77 0.33 -11.39
N CYS A 11 2.53 -0.74 -11.64
CA CYS A 11 2.06 -2.12 -11.49
C CYS A 11 1.65 -2.42 -10.04
N PHE A 12 2.45 -2.02 -9.06
CA PHE A 12 2.07 -2.12 -7.65
C PHE A 12 0.87 -1.24 -7.33
N GLY A 13 0.86 0.00 -7.84
CA GLY A 13 -0.23 0.95 -7.70
C GLY A 13 -1.57 0.38 -8.12
N ALA A 14 -1.60 -0.33 -9.25
CA ALA A 14 -2.80 -0.96 -9.80
C ALA A 14 -3.33 -2.14 -8.96
N ALA A 15 -2.48 -2.81 -8.18
CA ALA A 15 -2.90 -3.93 -7.33
C ALA A 15 -3.72 -3.46 -6.10
N TRP A 16 -3.44 -2.25 -5.59
CA TRP A 16 -4.05 -1.76 -4.37
C TRP A 16 -5.55 -1.41 -4.48
N PRO A 17 -6.04 -0.73 -5.53
CA PRO A 17 -7.48 -0.47 -5.69
C PRO A 17 -8.33 -1.74 -5.63
N ALA A 18 -7.87 -2.83 -6.27
CA ALA A 18 -8.54 -4.12 -6.22
C ALA A 18 -8.53 -4.72 -4.80
N SER A 19 -7.38 -4.64 -4.10
CA SER A 19 -7.26 -5.10 -2.70
C SER A 19 -8.20 -4.33 -1.76
N ILE A 20 -8.24 -3.00 -1.88
CA ILE A 20 -9.05 -2.09 -1.09
C ILE A 20 -10.54 -2.36 -1.34
N TYR A 21 -10.95 -2.44 -2.62
CA TYR A 21 -12.33 -2.74 -2.99
C TYR A 21 -12.80 -4.08 -2.41
N LYS A 22 -11.96 -5.11 -2.53
CA LYS A 22 -12.26 -6.44 -1.98
C LYS A 22 -12.36 -6.42 -0.46
N SER A 23 -11.45 -5.73 0.23
CA SER A 23 -11.50 -5.54 1.69
C SER A 23 -12.77 -4.81 2.11
N TYR A 24 -13.15 -3.74 1.39
CA TYR A 24 -14.33 -2.96 1.73
C TYR A 24 -15.63 -3.76 1.53
N LYS A 25 -15.76 -4.48 0.41
CA LYS A 25 -16.97 -5.25 0.06
C LYS A 25 -17.11 -6.54 0.87
N SER A 26 -16.04 -7.29 1.07
CA SER A 26 -16.11 -8.59 1.75
C SER A 26 -16.33 -8.44 3.26
N ARG A 27 -15.97 -7.29 3.84
CA ARG A 27 -15.91 -7.03 5.29
C ARG A 27 -15.13 -8.10 6.08
N SER A 28 -14.33 -8.91 5.40
CA SER A 28 -13.62 -10.04 5.97
C SER A 28 -12.12 -9.84 5.90
N THR A 29 -11.43 -10.32 6.93
CA THR A 29 -9.96 -10.35 7.00
C THR A 29 -9.38 -11.69 6.56
N LYS A 30 -10.23 -12.69 6.23
CA LYS A 30 -9.79 -14.03 5.80
C LYS A 30 -8.98 -13.95 4.50
N GLY A 31 -7.77 -14.49 4.51
CA GLY A 31 -6.85 -14.53 3.37
C GLY A 31 -5.98 -13.28 3.18
N LYS A 32 -6.05 -12.29 4.08
CA LYS A 32 -5.26 -11.06 4.00
C LYS A 32 -4.18 -11.03 5.08
N SER A 33 -2.92 -10.88 4.66
CA SER A 33 -1.77 -10.84 5.57
C SER A 33 -1.45 -9.39 5.97
N ILE A 34 -1.71 -9.05 7.24
CA ILE A 34 -1.36 -7.72 7.79
C ILE A 34 0.15 -7.49 7.84
N LEU A 35 0.93 -8.54 8.10
CA LEU A 35 2.39 -8.46 8.10
C LEU A 35 2.92 -8.08 6.72
N PHE A 36 2.36 -8.66 5.65
CA PHE A 36 2.71 -8.31 4.28
C PHE A 36 2.43 -6.84 3.97
N LEU A 37 1.28 -6.31 4.39
CA LEU A 37 0.92 -4.90 4.23
C LEU A 37 1.90 -3.97 4.96
N ILE A 38 2.27 -4.31 6.20
CA ILE A 38 3.23 -3.53 6.99
C ILE A 38 4.62 -3.54 6.33
N ILE A 39 5.10 -4.71 5.88
CA ILE A 39 6.39 -4.83 5.19
C ILE A 39 6.41 -3.96 3.93
N LEU A 40 5.34 -3.99 3.12
CA LEU A 40 5.23 -3.13 1.94
C LEU A 40 5.19 -1.65 2.30
N PHE A 41 4.44 -1.27 3.34
CA PHE A 41 4.37 0.11 3.80
C PHE A 41 5.76 0.62 4.21
N VAL A 42 6.50 -0.14 5.01
CA VAL A 42 7.87 0.19 5.43
C VAL A 42 8.82 0.28 4.22
N GLY A 43 8.69 -0.64 3.26
CA GLY A 43 9.45 -0.59 2.00
C GLY A 43 9.20 0.71 1.21
N TYR A 44 7.95 1.18 1.14
CA TYR A 44 7.65 2.46 0.50
C TYR A 44 8.25 3.65 1.25
N ILE A 45 8.26 3.65 2.59
CA ILE A 45 8.90 4.70 3.39
C ILE A 45 10.40 4.76 3.10
N PHE A 46 11.10 3.62 3.05
CA PHE A 46 12.52 3.58 2.67
C PHE A 46 12.75 4.10 1.25
N GLY A 47 11.88 3.76 0.29
CA GLY A 47 11.94 4.29 -1.07
C GLY A 47 11.78 5.81 -1.13
N ILE A 48 10.86 6.38 -0.34
CA ILE A 48 10.67 7.82 -0.20
C ILE A 48 11.92 8.48 0.40
N LEU A 49 12.44 7.94 1.51
CA LEU A 49 13.65 8.45 2.16
C LEU A 49 14.86 8.44 1.21
N HIS A 50 15.04 7.36 0.45
CA HIS A 50 16.10 7.26 -0.54
C HIS A 50 15.98 8.34 -1.63
N LYS A 51 14.76 8.64 -2.11
CA LYS A 51 14.54 9.74 -3.07
C LYS A 51 14.79 11.11 -2.46
N ILE A 52 14.40 11.34 -1.20
CA ILE A 52 14.64 12.63 -0.54
C ILE A 52 16.14 12.88 -0.33
N ILE A 53 16.89 11.85 0.08
CA ILE A 53 18.30 11.99 0.48
C ILE A 53 19.24 11.99 -0.73
N TYR A 54 19.02 11.10 -1.71
CA TYR A 54 20.00 10.86 -2.77
C TYR A 54 19.62 11.46 -4.13
N ARG A 55 18.34 11.40 -4.51
CA ARG A 55 17.86 11.89 -5.81
C ARG A 55 16.38 12.23 -5.79
N PHE A 56 16.08 13.52 -5.67
CA PHE A 56 14.71 14.02 -5.74
C PHE A 56 14.22 14.05 -7.19
N ASP A 57 13.20 13.24 -7.46
CA ASP A 57 12.56 13.10 -8.76
C ASP A 57 11.03 13.01 -8.56
N TYR A 58 10.25 13.34 -9.59
CA TYR A 58 8.77 13.25 -9.55
C TYR A 58 8.22 11.84 -9.22
N VAL A 59 9.05 10.80 -9.33
CA VAL A 59 8.70 9.41 -8.96
C VAL A 59 8.34 9.28 -7.47
N ILE A 60 8.79 10.21 -6.62
CA ILE A 60 8.40 10.28 -5.20
C ILE A 60 6.88 10.35 -5.02
N PHE A 61 6.16 10.99 -5.94
CA PHE A 61 4.70 11.06 -5.90
C PHE A 61 4.06 9.67 -6.02
N LEU A 62 4.60 8.81 -6.88
CA LEU A 62 4.12 7.43 -7.05
C LEU A 62 4.39 6.59 -5.81
N TYR A 63 5.51 6.81 -5.13
CA TYR A 63 5.81 6.18 -3.84
C TYR A 63 4.81 6.62 -2.76
N ILE A 64 4.56 7.92 -2.64
CA ILE A 64 3.59 8.48 -1.68
C ILE A 64 2.19 7.92 -1.97
N LEU A 65 1.76 7.93 -3.23
CA LEU A 65 0.46 7.41 -3.64
C LEU A 65 0.30 5.92 -3.26
N ASN A 66 1.31 5.10 -3.57
CA ASN A 66 1.32 3.68 -3.17
C ASN A 66 1.27 3.52 -1.65
N SER A 67 2.06 4.31 -0.91
CA SER A 67 2.08 4.28 0.55
C SER A 67 0.71 4.62 1.15
N LEU A 68 0.02 5.63 0.62
CA LEU A 68 -1.34 6.00 1.04
C LEU A 68 -2.38 4.90 0.74
N MET A 69 -2.27 4.24 -0.41
CA MET A 69 -3.16 3.13 -0.75
C MET A 69 -2.95 1.93 0.20
N VAL A 70 -1.71 1.55 0.48
CA VAL A 70 -1.40 0.51 1.47
C VAL A 70 -1.88 0.89 2.85
N PHE A 71 -1.67 2.14 3.26
CA PHE A 71 -2.15 2.63 4.55
C PHE A 71 -3.67 2.53 4.67
N THR A 72 -4.40 2.92 3.63
CA THR A 72 -5.87 2.78 3.57
C THR A 72 -6.29 1.32 3.73
N ASP A 73 -5.56 0.40 3.07
CA ASP A 73 -5.83 -1.03 3.13
C ASP A 73 -5.55 -1.62 4.54
N ILE A 74 -4.51 -1.13 5.22
CA ILE A 74 -4.21 -1.44 6.63
C ILE A 74 -5.34 -0.97 7.55
N VAL A 75 -5.80 0.28 7.39
CA VAL A 75 -6.90 0.83 8.19
C VAL A 75 -8.19 0.01 7.98
N LEU A 76 -8.50 -0.34 6.73
CA LEU A 76 -9.63 -1.22 6.41
C LEU A 76 -9.49 -2.61 7.01
N TYR A 77 -8.27 -3.17 7.06
CA TYR A 77 -8.01 -4.45 7.72
C TYR A 77 -8.36 -4.38 9.21
N PHE A 78 -7.91 -3.34 9.93
CA PHE A 78 -8.23 -3.17 11.35
C PHE A 78 -9.73 -2.94 11.58
N ARG A 79 -10.39 -2.16 10.71
CA ARG A 79 -11.84 -1.97 10.74
C ARG A 79 -12.59 -3.29 10.60
N ASN A 80 -12.26 -4.08 9.58
CA ASN A 80 -12.90 -5.37 9.34
C ASN A 80 -12.57 -6.39 10.44
N LYS A 81 -11.36 -6.34 11.01
CA LYS A 81 -10.97 -7.19 12.14
C LYS A 81 -11.86 -6.93 13.35
N ARG A 82 -12.23 -5.66 13.60
CA ARG A 82 -13.15 -5.30 14.68
C ARG A 82 -14.56 -5.81 14.41
N ILE A 83 -15.09 -5.60 13.19
CA ILE A 83 -16.41 -6.10 12.79
C ILE A 83 -16.51 -7.63 12.92
N ASN A 84 -15.50 -8.36 12.44
CA ASN A 84 -15.45 -9.83 12.54
C ASN A 84 -15.25 -10.36 13.98
N LYS A 85 -14.83 -9.52 14.93
CA LYS A 85 -14.71 -9.91 16.35
C LYS A 85 -16.00 -9.64 17.12
N GLU A 86 -16.85 -8.75 16.60
CA GLU A 86 -18.14 -8.37 17.18
C GLU A 86 -19.31 -9.20 16.60
N ALA A 87 -19.08 -9.99 15.55
CA ALA A 87 -20.03 -10.93 14.95
C ALA A 87 -19.73 -12.39 15.35
#